data_AF-A0A7C4EXN2-F1
#
_entry.id   AF-A0A7C4EXN2-F1
#
_cell.length_a   1.000
_cell.length_b   1.000
_cell.length_c   1.000
_cell.angle_alpha   90.00
_cell.angle_beta   90.00
_cell.angle_gamma   90.00
#
_symmetry.space_group_name_H-M   'P 1'
#
loop_
_entity.id
_entity.type
_entity.pdbx_description
1 polymer ?
#
loop_
_entity_poly.entity_id
_entity_poly.type
_entity_poly.pdbx_seq_one_letter_code
_entity_poly.pdbx_strand_id
1 'polypeptide(L)'
;MGNLREEFIELIEKDKEFRYVVAGYLGLSEILKRLDRLEEAHNKLWENQNRLWEEVKALRGGQEKLWENQNKLWEEVKALREGQNKLWENQNKLWENQNKLWEEVKSLREGQNKLWENQNRLWEEVKALRINYGRLDRTVESLRDSMVHGFGELSRFAGLTFEEFTRRFLSQYLRSMNVIPKDAELKKAVIDGEEINMFFENPL
;
A
#
# COMPACT_ATOMS: atom_id res chain seq x y z
N MET A 1 -98.08 -54.62 54.85
CA MET A 1 -96.70 -54.25 54.46
C MET A 1 -96.11 -53.08 55.25
N GLY A 2 -96.89 -52.20 55.90
CA GLY A 2 -96.36 -51.09 56.71
C GLY A 2 -95.51 -51.54 57.91
N ASN A 3 -95.99 -52.55 58.65
CA ASN A 3 -95.35 -53.04 59.88
C ASN A 3 -93.90 -53.54 59.67
N LEU A 4 -93.65 -54.29 58.58
CA LEU A 4 -92.32 -54.86 58.31
C LEU A 4 -91.26 -53.80 57.96
N ARG A 5 -91.66 -52.68 57.32
CA ARG A 5 -90.73 -51.60 56.95
C ARG A 5 -90.33 -50.79 58.18
N GLU A 6 -91.29 -50.47 59.03
CA GLU A 6 -91.05 -49.76 60.30
C GLU A 6 -90.16 -50.60 61.21
N GLU A 7 -90.47 -51.89 61.38
CA GLU A 7 -89.68 -52.82 62.19
C GLU A 7 -88.24 -53.01 61.64
N PHE A 8 -88.07 -53.03 60.32
CA PHE A 8 -86.74 -53.09 59.68
C PHE A 8 -85.91 -51.82 59.92
N ILE A 9 -86.52 -50.63 59.84
CA ILE A 9 -85.84 -49.37 60.15
C ILE A 9 -85.49 -49.30 61.64
N GLU A 10 -86.41 -49.71 62.52
CA GLU A 10 -86.20 -49.71 63.96
C GLU A 10 -85.05 -50.65 64.38
N LEU A 11 -84.94 -51.82 63.73
CA LEU A 11 -83.81 -52.75 63.90
C LEU A 11 -82.49 -52.13 63.42
N ILE A 12 -82.48 -51.42 62.29
CA ILE A 12 -81.29 -50.67 61.85
C ILE A 12 -80.92 -49.60 62.87
N GLU A 13 -81.88 -48.89 63.48
CA GLU A 13 -81.63 -47.80 64.43
C GLU A 13 -81.22 -48.26 65.84
N LYS A 14 -81.75 -49.37 66.33
CA LYS A 14 -81.51 -49.86 67.70
C LYS A 14 -80.45 -50.96 67.78
N ASP A 15 -80.33 -51.82 66.77
CA ASP A 15 -79.37 -52.93 66.75
C ASP A 15 -78.13 -52.58 65.90
N LYS A 16 -77.01 -52.41 66.60
CA LYS A 16 -75.72 -52.07 66.01
C LYS A 16 -75.17 -53.21 65.14
N GLU A 17 -75.34 -54.46 65.54
CA GLU A 17 -74.81 -55.63 64.84
C GLU A 17 -75.60 -55.87 63.55
N PHE A 18 -76.94 -55.79 63.61
CA PHE A 18 -77.82 -55.85 62.45
C PHE A 18 -77.55 -54.71 61.45
N ARG A 19 -77.35 -53.47 61.93
CA ARG A 19 -76.96 -52.33 61.08
C ARG A 19 -75.67 -52.60 60.29
N TYR A 20 -74.65 -53.18 60.92
CA TYR A 20 -73.39 -53.49 60.22
C TYR A 20 -73.54 -54.62 59.21
N VAL A 21 -74.36 -55.64 59.51
CA VAL A 21 -74.68 -56.71 58.57
C VAL A 21 -75.40 -56.15 57.35
N VAL A 22 -76.42 -55.31 57.55
CA VAL A 22 -77.16 -54.64 56.46
C VAL A 22 -76.24 -53.72 55.66
N ALA A 23 -75.37 -52.94 56.32
CA ALA A 23 -74.37 -52.12 55.63
C ALA A 23 -73.41 -52.96 54.76
N GLY A 24 -72.98 -54.12 55.26
CA GLY A 24 -72.19 -55.09 54.52
C GLY A 24 -72.92 -55.65 53.29
N TYR A 25 -74.18 -56.08 53.44
CA TYR A 25 -75.01 -56.59 52.33
C TYR A 25 -75.36 -55.51 51.30
N LEU A 26 -75.53 -54.26 51.73
CA LEU A 26 -75.75 -53.10 50.84
C LEU A 26 -74.46 -52.63 50.14
N GLY A 27 -73.32 -53.27 50.39
CA GLY A 27 -72.07 -53.00 49.71
C GLY A 27 -71.32 -51.77 50.21
N LEU A 28 -71.64 -51.21 51.38
CA LEU A 28 -70.92 -50.06 51.94
C LEU A 28 -69.41 -50.34 52.12
N SER A 29 -69.04 -51.56 52.49
CA SER A 29 -67.62 -51.98 52.57
C SER A 29 -66.92 -51.96 51.21
N GLU A 30 -67.62 -52.27 50.12
CA GLU A 30 -67.08 -52.21 48.76
C GLU A 30 -66.96 -50.76 48.27
N ILE A 31 -67.91 -49.89 48.65
CA ILE A 31 -67.85 -48.44 48.38
C ILE A 31 -66.64 -47.82 49.07
N LEU A 32 -66.41 -48.10 50.37
CA LEU A 32 -65.24 -47.57 51.10
C LEU A 32 -63.92 -47.99 50.43
N LYS A 33 -63.77 -49.27 50.06
CA LYS A 33 -62.58 -49.73 49.31
C LYS A 33 -62.40 -49.08 47.94
N ARG A 34 -63.48 -48.63 47.29
CA ARG A 34 -63.40 -47.86 46.04
C ARG A 34 -63.01 -46.42 46.31
N LEU A 35 -63.50 -45.82 47.40
CA LEU A 35 -63.10 -44.49 47.84
C LEU A 35 -61.62 -44.44 48.19
N ASP A 36 -61.10 -45.42 48.94
CA ASP A 36 -59.66 -45.52 49.26
C ASP A 36 -58.81 -45.60 47.97
N ARG A 37 -59.21 -46.45 47.02
CA ARG A 37 -58.53 -46.58 45.71
C ARG A 37 -58.61 -45.29 44.88
N LEU A 38 -59.73 -44.57 44.96
CA LEU A 38 -59.90 -43.28 44.28
C LEU A 38 -59.03 -42.20 44.92
N GLU A 39 -58.91 -42.17 46.24
CA GLU A 39 -58.03 -41.27 46.96
C GLU A 39 -56.56 -41.52 46.61
N GLU A 40 -56.12 -42.79 46.60
CA GLU A 40 -54.78 -43.16 46.14
C GLU A 40 -54.52 -42.73 44.69
N ALA A 41 -55.48 -42.94 43.78
CA ALA A 41 -55.37 -42.53 42.40
C ALA A 41 -55.30 -40.99 42.28
N HIS A 42 -56.09 -40.27 43.07
CA HIS A 42 -56.10 -38.81 43.11
C HIS A 42 -54.75 -38.27 43.60
N ASN A 43 -54.19 -38.86 44.66
CA ASN A 43 -52.88 -38.46 45.19
C ASN A 43 -51.77 -38.67 44.15
N LYS A 44 -51.76 -39.82 43.45
CA LYS A 44 -50.80 -40.07 42.35
C LYS A 44 -50.94 -39.08 41.19
N LEU A 45 -52.16 -38.69 40.85
CA LEU A 45 -52.39 -37.65 39.84
C LEU A 45 -51.83 -36.30 40.29
N TRP A 46 -52.01 -35.94 41.57
CA TRP A 46 -51.50 -34.71 42.15
C TRP A 46 -49.96 -34.65 42.14
N GLU A 47 -49.31 -35.76 42.53
CA GLU A 47 -47.85 -35.90 42.45
C GLU A 47 -47.34 -35.75 41.01
N ASN A 48 -47.98 -36.42 40.05
CA ASN A 48 -47.62 -36.30 38.64
C ASN A 48 -47.82 -34.87 38.11
N GLN A 49 -48.89 -34.21 38.54
CA GLN A 49 -49.15 -32.83 38.13
C GLN A 49 -48.11 -31.85 38.68
N ASN A 50 -47.66 -32.03 39.92
CA ASN A 50 -46.55 -31.25 40.46
C ASN A 50 -45.24 -31.47 39.69
N ARG A 51 -44.92 -32.72 39.36
CA ARG A 51 -43.73 -33.03 38.55
C ARG A 51 -43.78 -32.37 37.18
N LEU A 52 -44.94 -32.40 36.51
CA LEU A 52 -45.13 -31.70 35.25
C LEU A 52 -44.95 -30.17 35.40
N TRP A 53 -45.43 -29.58 36.49
CA TRP A 53 -45.20 -28.16 36.76
C TRP A 53 -43.73 -27.81 36.93
N GLU A 54 -42.96 -28.65 37.62
CA GLU A 54 -41.51 -28.48 37.77
C GLU A 54 -40.78 -28.60 36.42
N GLU A 55 -41.15 -29.58 35.60
CA GLU A 55 -40.59 -29.74 34.24
C GLU A 55 -40.91 -28.53 33.36
N VAL A 56 -42.15 -28.04 33.37
CA VAL A 56 -42.54 -26.83 32.63
C VAL A 56 -41.76 -25.60 33.10
N LYS A 57 -41.53 -25.46 34.41
CA LYS A 57 -40.72 -24.37 34.97
C LYS A 57 -39.26 -24.46 34.51
N ALA A 58 -38.69 -25.67 34.51
CA ALA A 58 -37.33 -25.90 34.02
C ALA A 58 -37.21 -25.60 32.52
N LEU A 59 -38.19 -26.01 31.72
CA LEU A 59 -38.24 -25.70 30.28
C LEU A 59 -38.31 -24.19 30.02
N ARG A 60 -39.14 -23.45 30.76
CA ARG A 60 -39.19 -21.98 30.67
C ARG A 60 -37.84 -21.33 30.98
N GLY A 61 -37.18 -21.76 32.07
CA GLY A 61 -35.84 -21.27 32.39
C GLY A 61 -34.80 -21.62 31.32
N GLY A 62 -34.93 -22.78 30.67
CA GLY A 62 -34.11 -23.15 29.51
C GLY A 62 -34.34 -22.23 28.30
N GLN A 63 -35.61 -21.90 28.01
CA GLN A 63 -35.97 -20.98 26.94
C GLN A 63 -35.43 -19.57 27.17
N GLU A 64 -35.52 -19.04 28.40
CA GLU A 64 -34.97 -17.73 28.75
C GLU A 64 -33.46 -17.65 28.49
N LYS A 65 -32.70 -18.67 28.91
CA LYS A 65 -31.25 -18.76 28.64
C LYS A 65 -30.92 -18.82 27.15
N LEU A 66 -31.73 -19.53 26.36
CA LEU A 66 -31.56 -19.59 24.91
C LEU A 66 -31.78 -18.20 24.29
N TRP A 67 -32.81 -17.47 24.72
CA TRP A 67 -33.07 -16.10 24.29
C TRP A 67 -31.92 -15.15 24.63
N GLU A 68 -31.38 -15.23 25.85
CA GLU A 68 -30.22 -14.42 26.24
C GLU A 68 -28.99 -14.72 25.36
N ASN A 69 -28.69 -15.99 25.12
CA ASN A 69 -27.58 -16.38 24.25
C ASN A 69 -27.79 -15.92 22.80
N GLN A 70 -29.03 -16.00 22.30
CA GLN A 70 -29.36 -15.55 20.96
C GLN A 70 -29.20 -14.03 20.81
N ASN A 71 -29.56 -13.25 21.84
CA ASN A 71 -29.32 -11.81 21.85
C ASN A 71 -27.82 -11.47 21.83
N LYS A 72 -27.00 -12.18 22.62
CA LYS A 72 -25.53 -11.99 22.59
C LYS A 72 -24.94 -12.28 21.20
N LEU A 73 -25.38 -13.37 20.57
CA LEU A 73 -24.96 -13.70 19.20
C LEU A 73 -25.35 -12.61 18.19
N TRP A 74 -26.54 -12.01 18.34
CA TRP A 74 -26.95 -10.88 17.50
C TRP A 74 -26.06 -9.65 17.67
N GLU A 75 -25.66 -9.33 18.90
CA GLU A 75 -24.73 -8.24 19.20
C GLU A 75 -23.35 -8.50 18.57
N GLU A 76 -22.82 -9.72 18.70
CA GLU A 76 -21.55 -10.12 18.08
C GLU A 76 -21.60 -10.01 16.55
N VAL A 77 -22.68 -10.51 15.93
CA VAL A 77 -22.88 -10.41 14.48
C VAL A 77 -22.94 -8.94 14.03
N LYS A 78 -23.59 -8.07 14.82
CA LYS A 78 -23.63 -6.63 14.54
C LYS A 78 -22.24 -6.01 14.61
N ALA A 79 -21.47 -6.31 15.65
CA ALA A 79 -20.10 -5.82 15.80
C ALA A 79 -19.17 -6.31 14.67
N LEU A 80 -19.32 -7.56 14.23
CA LEU A 80 -18.59 -8.10 13.08
C LEU A 80 -18.93 -7.36 11.79
N ARG A 81 -20.20 -7.07 11.54
CA ARG A 81 -20.64 -6.28 10.36
C ARG A 81 -20.05 -4.87 10.37
N GLU A 82 -20.04 -4.21 11.53
CA GLU A 82 -19.43 -2.88 11.68
C GLU A 82 -17.91 -2.94 11.42
N GLY A 83 -17.23 -3.98 11.92
CA GLY A 83 -15.82 -4.23 11.65
C GLY A 83 -15.53 -4.45 10.16
N GLN A 84 -16.36 -5.23 9.47
CA GLN A 84 -16.24 -5.45 8.02
C GLN A 84 -16.42 -4.17 7.22
N ASN A 85 -17.37 -3.30 7.60
CA ASN A 85 -17.57 -2.02 6.92
C ASN A 85 -16.34 -1.11 7.07
N LYS A 86 -15.74 -1.03 8.26
CA LYS A 86 -14.49 -0.27 8.49
C LYS A 86 -13.33 -0.80 7.65
N LEU A 87 -13.21 -2.11 7.51
CA LEU A 87 -12.18 -2.72 6.66
C LEU A 87 -12.39 -2.33 5.19
N TRP A 88 -13.63 -2.38 4.70
CA TRP A 88 -13.99 -1.93 3.35
C TRP A 88 -13.64 -0.46 3.11
N GLU A 89 -13.97 0.44 4.04
CA GLU A 89 -13.61 1.85 3.93
C GLU A 89 -12.09 2.07 3.87
N ASN A 90 -11.34 1.37 4.72
CA ASN A 90 -9.88 1.45 4.70
C ASN A 90 -9.29 0.91 3.40
N GLN A 91 -9.85 -0.18 2.87
CA GLN A 91 -9.42 -0.73 1.58
C GLN A 91 -9.67 0.25 0.44
N ASN A 92 -10.83 0.91 0.40
CA ASN A 92 -11.11 1.95 -0.60
C ASN A 92 -10.10 3.11 -0.52
N LYS A 93 -9.76 3.59 0.68
CA LYS A 93 -8.73 4.62 0.87
C LYS A 93 -7.34 4.18 0.36
N LEU A 94 -6.98 2.92 0.57
CA LEU A 94 -5.73 2.37 0.04
C LEU A 94 -5.72 2.37 -1.49
N TRP A 95 -6.83 1.99 -2.12
CA TRP A 95 -6.97 2.00 -3.58
C TRP A 95 -6.87 3.43 -4.14
N GLU A 96 -7.51 4.41 -3.51
CA GLU A 96 -7.39 5.82 -3.88
C GLU A 96 -5.95 6.33 -3.81
N ASN A 97 -5.25 6.02 -2.72
CA ASN A 97 -3.84 6.39 -2.56
C ASN A 97 -2.94 5.70 -3.58
N GLN A 98 -3.20 4.43 -3.89
CA GLN A 98 -2.45 3.70 -4.90
C GLN A 98 -2.63 4.30 -6.29
N ASN A 99 -3.85 4.73 -6.64
CA ASN A 99 -4.10 5.43 -7.90
C ASN A 99 -3.35 6.76 -7.99
N LYS A 100 -3.32 7.56 -6.91
CA LYS A 100 -2.54 8.80 -6.87
C LYS A 100 -1.04 8.53 -7.09
N LEU A 101 -0.49 7.51 -6.44
CA LEU A 101 0.91 7.11 -6.64
C LEU A 101 1.20 6.71 -8.09
N TRP A 102 0.28 6.01 -8.75
CA TRP A 102 0.41 5.67 -10.16
C TRP A 102 0.45 6.90 -11.06
N GLU A 103 -0.41 7.90 -10.78
CA GLU A 103 -0.41 9.17 -11.51
C GLU A 103 0.91 9.95 -11.32
N GLU A 104 1.42 10.01 -10.08
CA GLU A 104 2.72 10.64 -9.78
C GLU A 104 3.87 9.94 -10.52
N VAL A 105 3.91 8.60 -10.48
CA VAL A 105 4.93 7.81 -11.21
C VAL A 105 4.85 8.07 -12.71
N LYS A 106 3.64 8.18 -13.28
CA LYS A 106 3.46 8.51 -14.69
C LYS A 106 4.01 9.90 -15.01
N SER A 107 3.67 10.90 -14.19
CA SER A 107 4.17 12.28 -14.35
C SER A 107 5.70 12.34 -14.26
N LEU A 108 6.29 11.62 -13.31
CA LEU A 108 7.75 11.52 -13.19
C LEU A 108 8.40 10.92 -14.43
N ARG A 109 7.82 9.85 -15.01
CA ARG A 109 8.32 9.25 -16.26
C ARG A 109 8.24 10.23 -17.43
N GLU A 110 7.13 10.97 -17.55
CA GLU A 110 6.99 12.01 -18.58
C GLU A 110 8.04 13.12 -18.40
N GLY A 111 8.29 13.55 -17.16
CA GLY A 111 9.34 14.52 -16.83
C GLY A 111 10.73 14.02 -17.20
N GLN A 112 11.05 12.76 -16.90
CA GLN A 112 12.32 12.14 -17.29
C GLN A 112 12.50 12.10 -18.81
N ASN A 113 11.46 11.74 -19.57
CA ASN A 113 11.54 11.71 -21.04
C ASN A 113 11.86 13.10 -21.61
N LYS A 114 11.22 14.17 -21.10
CA LYS A 114 11.54 15.55 -21.51
C LYS A 114 12.98 15.95 -21.19
N LEU A 115 13.51 15.51 -20.04
CA LEU A 115 14.91 15.75 -19.69
C LEU A 115 15.86 15.05 -20.67
N TRP A 116 15.56 13.81 -21.04
CA TRP A 116 16.33 13.07 -22.05
C TRP A 116 16.31 13.76 -23.42
N GLU A 117 15.14 14.22 -23.87
CA GLU A 117 15.00 14.97 -25.11
C GLU A 117 15.84 16.26 -25.10
N ASN A 118 15.76 17.04 -24.01
CA ASN A 118 16.56 18.25 -23.86
C ASN A 118 18.07 17.95 -23.82
N GLN A 119 18.47 16.87 -23.15
CA GLN A 119 19.87 16.46 -23.10
C GLN A 119 20.38 16.08 -24.50
N ASN A 120 19.59 15.36 -25.29
CA ASN A 120 19.94 15.03 -26.67
C ASN A 120 20.11 16.29 -27.53
N ARG A 121 19.22 17.27 -27.40
CA ARG A 121 19.35 18.56 -28.10
C ARG A 121 20.63 19.30 -27.72
N LEU A 122 20.97 19.35 -26.43
CA LEU A 122 22.23 19.94 -25.97
C LEU A 122 23.45 19.22 -26.56
N TRP A 123 23.42 17.88 -26.65
CA TRP A 123 24.48 17.12 -27.30
C TRP A 123 24.63 17.47 -28.78
N GLU A 124 23.54 17.68 -29.50
CA GLU A 124 23.56 18.12 -30.89
C GLU A 124 24.16 19.52 -31.04
N GLU A 125 23.77 20.47 -30.17
CA GLU A 125 24.33 21.82 -30.15
C GLU A 125 25.84 21.80 -29.85
N VAL A 126 26.27 21.02 -28.86
CA VAL A 126 27.70 20.84 -28.54
C VAL A 126 28.48 20.24 -29.72
N LYS A 127 27.92 19.25 -30.41
CA LYS A 127 28.53 18.70 -31.64
C LYS A 127 28.65 19.76 -32.73
N ALA A 128 27.61 20.55 -32.95
CA ALA A 128 27.61 21.62 -33.94
C ALA A 128 28.66 22.69 -33.60
N LEU A 129 28.74 23.11 -32.34
CA LEU A 129 29.76 24.04 -31.84
C LEU A 129 31.17 23.50 -32.08
N ARG A 130 31.42 22.21 -31.79
CA ARG A 130 32.73 21.58 -32.03
C ARG A 130 33.12 21.58 -33.51
N ILE A 131 32.17 21.31 -34.40
CA ILE A 131 32.39 21.38 -35.86
C ILE A 131 32.71 22.80 -36.30
N ASN A 132 31.95 23.80 -35.81
CA ASN A 132 32.17 25.20 -36.13
C ASN A 132 33.53 25.70 -35.61
N TYR A 133 33.90 25.31 -34.39
CA TYR A 133 35.23 25.60 -33.83
C TYR A 133 36.34 25.05 -34.72
N GLY A 134 36.24 23.78 -35.14
CA GLY A 134 37.23 23.19 -36.05
C GLY A 134 37.23 23.77 -37.47
N ARG A 135 36.17 24.46 -37.91
CA ARG A 135 36.18 25.25 -39.15
C ARG A 135 36.88 26.58 -38.95
N LEU A 136 36.56 27.27 -37.86
CA LEU A 136 37.19 28.54 -37.49
C LEU A 136 38.71 28.37 -37.34
N ASP A 137 39.14 27.32 -36.65
CA ASP A 137 40.56 27.00 -36.45
C ASP A 137 41.30 26.88 -37.79
N ARG A 138 40.76 26.10 -38.74
CA ARG A 138 41.30 25.99 -40.11
C ARG A 138 41.29 27.30 -40.88
N THR A 139 40.25 28.13 -40.72
CA THR A 139 40.21 29.47 -41.36
C THR A 139 41.29 30.38 -40.78
N VAL A 140 41.52 30.34 -39.47
CA VAL A 140 42.57 31.11 -38.80
C VAL A 140 43.96 30.63 -39.25
N GLU A 141 44.19 29.32 -39.35
CA GLU A 141 45.43 28.75 -39.89
C GLU A 141 45.66 29.21 -41.34
N SER A 142 44.66 29.07 -42.22
CA SER A 142 44.78 29.49 -43.62
C SER A 142 45.03 30.99 -43.79
N LEU A 143 44.36 31.84 -43.00
CA LEU A 143 44.61 33.28 -42.99
C LEU A 143 46.04 33.57 -42.55
N ARG A 144 46.51 32.91 -41.49
CA ARG A 144 47.88 33.04 -41.00
C ARG A 144 48.88 32.66 -42.08
N ASP A 145 48.71 31.51 -42.73
CA ASP A 145 49.60 31.04 -43.80
C ASP A 145 49.64 32.04 -44.97
N SER A 146 48.47 32.54 -45.39
CA SER A 146 48.36 33.55 -46.44
C SER A 146 49.09 34.85 -46.07
N MET A 147 48.95 35.31 -44.83
CA MET A 147 49.67 36.48 -44.33
C MET A 147 51.18 36.24 -44.32
N VAL A 148 51.66 35.10 -43.81
CA VAL A 148 53.10 34.76 -43.81
C VAL A 148 53.64 34.80 -45.23
N HIS A 149 52.94 34.18 -46.18
CA HIS A 149 53.35 34.15 -47.56
C HIS A 149 53.39 35.55 -48.19
N GLY A 150 52.30 36.33 -48.09
CA GLY A 150 52.22 37.66 -48.68
C GLY A 150 53.22 38.65 -48.08
N PHE A 151 53.44 38.63 -46.76
CA PHE A 151 54.46 39.48 -46.13
C PHE A 151 55.88 39.05 -46.50
N GLY A 152 56.14 37.75 -46.66
CA GLY A 152 57.42 37.25 -47.15
C GLY A 152 57.73 37.67 -48.58
N GLU A 153 56.71 37.80 -49.44
CA GLU A 153 56.89 38.40 -50.77
C GLU A 153 57.19 39.89 -50.69
N LEU A 154 56.42 40.65 -49.90
CA LEU A 154 56.63 42.10 -49.72
C LEU A 154 57.99 42.44 -49.11
N SER A 155 58.51 41.62 -48.18
CA SER A 155 59.82 41.87 -47.57
C SER A 155 60.96 41.83 -48.60
N ARG A 156 60.85 40.99 -49.64
CA ARG A 156 61.81 40.95 -50.76
C ARG A 156 61.80 42.24 -51.56
N PHE A 157 60.63 42.83 -51.81
CA PHE A 157 60.51 44.13 -52.49
C PHE A 157 61.02 45.30 -51.65
N ALA A 158 60.88 45.22 -50.32
CA ALA A 158 61.33 46.26 -49.39
C ALA A 158 62.84 46.22 -49.06
N GLY A 159 63.61 45.28 -49.65
CA GLY A 159 65.04 45.14 -49.42
C GLY A 159 65.41 44.56 -48.05
N LEU A 160 64.47 43.92 -47.34
CA LEU A 160 64.75 43.21 -46.09
C LEU A 160 65.31 41.81 -46.42
N THR A 161 66.33 41.38 -45.68
CA THR A 161 66.81 40.00 -45.78
C THR A 161 65.74 39.03 -45.25
N PHE A 162 65.71 37.81 -45.79
CA PHE A 162 64.78 36.78 -45.33
C PHE A 162 64.97 36.45 -43.83
N GLU A 163 66.22 36.46 -43.36
CA GLU A 163 66.57 36.30 -41.94
C GLU A 163 65.91 37.40 -41.08
N GLU A 164 66.05 38.67 -41.48
CA GLU A 164 65.50 39.81 -40.74
C GLU A 164 63.97 39.78 -40.67
N PHE A 165 63.33 39.44 -41.80
CA PHE A 165 61.88 39.23 -41.85
C PHE A 165 61.44 38.12 -40.88
N THR A 166 62.07 36.95 -40.97
CA THR A 166 61.65 35.78 -40.19
C THR A 166 61.88 35.99 -38.71
N ARG A 167 62.99 36.64 -38.32
CA ARG A 167 63.29 37.03 -36.94
C ARG A 167 62.20 37.93 -36.35
N ARG A 168 61.77 38.97 -37.06
CA ARG A 168 60.68 39.86 -36.61
C ARG A 168 59.34 39.13 -36.55
N PHE A 169 59.00 38.37 -37.58
CA PHE A 169 57.76 37.62 -37.64
C PHE A 169 57.64 36.61 -36.50
N LEU A 170 58.66 35.76 -36.30
CA LEU A 170 58.67 34.77 -35.22
C LEU A 170 58.69 35.42 -33.84
N SER A 171 59.41 36.53 -33.65
CA SER A 171 59.37 37.28 -32.39
C SER A 171 57.95 37.76 -32.06
N GLN A 172 57.25 38.34 -33.04
CA GLN A 172 55.87 38.79 -32.86
C GLN A 172 54.91 37.61 -32.60
N TYR A 173 55.09 36.50 -33.31
CA TYR A 173 54.29 35.29 -33.14
C TYR A 173 54.48 34.64 -31.75
N LEU A 174 55.72 34.52 -31.28
CA LEU A 174 56.01 33.98 -29.94
C LEU A 174 55.51 34.92 -28.83
N ARG A 175 55.54 36.23 -29.05
CA ARG A 175 54.93 37.22 -28.12
C ARG A 175 53.42 37.06 -28.05
N SER A 176 52.74 36.89 -29.19
CA SER A 176 51.28 36.76 -29.21
C SER A 176 50.81 35.48 -28.52
N MET A 177 51.64 34.42 -28.54
CA MET A 177 51.44 33.20 -27.77
C MET A 177 51.97 33.25 -26.33
N ASN A 178 52.49 34.40 -25.90
CA ASN A 178 53.04 34.61 -24.55
C ASN A 178 54.20 33.65 -24.20
N VAL A 179 54.95 33.18 -25.21
CA VAL A 179 56.13 32.31 -25.09
C VAL A 179 57.38 33.12 -24.76
N ILE A 180 57.47 34.36 -25.25
CA ILE A 180 58.53 35.32 -24.92
C ILE A 180 57.94 36.64 -24.40
N PRO A 181 58.67 37.41 -23.57
CA PRO A 181 58.24 38.72 -23.09
C PRO A 181 57.85 39.68 -24.22
N LYS A 182 56.91 40.61 -23.93
CA LYS A 182 56.33 41.52 -24.94
C LYS A 182 57.33 42.42 -25.65
N ASP A 183 58.50 42.62 -25.05
CA ASP A 183 59.63 43.44 -25.51
C ASP A 183 60.81 42.60 -26.01
N ALA A 184 60.79 41.27 -25.85
CA ALA A 184 61.88 40.38 -26.23
C ALA A 184 61.87 40.09 -27.74
N GLU A 185 63.01 40.19 -28.41
CA GLU A 185 63.20 39.75 -29.80
C GLU A 185 64.12 38.54 -29.86
N LEU A 186 63.87 37.67 -30.84
CA LEU A 186 64.82 36.65 -31.23
C LEU A 186 66.10 37.31 -31.75
N LYS A 187 67.24 36.78 -31.30
CA LYS A 187 68.57 37.24 -31.69
C LYS A 187 69.37 36.03 -32.17
N LYS A 188 70.31 36.27 -33.07
CA LYS A 188 71.30 35.28 -33.49
C LYS A 188 72.19 34.92 -32.30
N ALA A 189 72.45 33.63 -32.11
CA ALA A 189 73.34 33.11 -31.09
C ALA A 189 74.21 32.00 -31.69
N VAL A 190 75.48 31.94 -31.27
CA VAL A 190 76.41 30.87 -31.60
C VAL A 190 76.57 30.03 -30.33
N ILE A 191 76.34 28.73 -30.42
CA ILE A 191 76.47 27.79 -29.30
C ILE A 191 77.51 26.76 -29.70
N ASP A 192 78.54 26.57 -28.88
CA ASP A 192 79.63 25.61 -29.10
C ASP A 192 80.37 25.74 -30.45
N GLY A 193 80.45 26.96 -30.98
CA GLY A 193 81.13 27.24 -32.25
C GLY A 193 80.30 26.91 -33.49
N GLU A 194 79.08 26.39 -33.32
CA GLU A 194 78.13 26.17 -34.40
C GLU A 194 77.06 27.28 -34.40
N GLU A 195 76.86 27.87 -35.57
CA GLU A 195 75.74 28.78 -35.78
C GLU A 195 74.49 27.93 -35.97
N ILE A 196 73.52 28.04 -35.04
CA ILE A 196 72.23 27.38 -35.18
C ILE A 196 71.45 28.10 -36.27
N ASN A 197 71.55 27.61 -37.51
CA ASN A 197 70.78 28.12 -38.63
C ASN A 197 69.35 27.55 -38.58
N MET A 198 68.40 28.35 -38.10
CA MET A 198 66.97 28.01 -38.13
C MET A 198 66.30 28.29 -39.49
N PHE A 199 67.06 28.79 -40.47
CA PHE A 199 66.58 29.26 -41.76
C PHE A 199 67.28 28.50 -42.90
N PHE A 200 66.60 27.46 -43.39
CA PHE A 200 67.06 26.70 -44.55
C PHE A 200 67.10 27.64 -45.78
N GLU A 201 68.29 28.05 -46.23
CA GLU A 201 68.45 28.98 -47.37
C GLU A 201 68.26 28.31 -48.74
N ASN A 202 68.00 27.00 -48.80
CA ASN A 202 67.66 26.27 -50.03
C ASN A 202 66.30 25.56 -49.90
N PRO A 203 65.18 26.19 -50.28
CA PRO A 203 63.91 25.49 -50.42
C PRO A 203 63.98 24.58 -51.67
N LEU A 204 63.68 23.29 -51.51
CA LEU A 204 63.39 22.39 -52.64
C LEU A 204 62.13 22.84 -53.38
#